data_AF-A0A7W8MET5-F1
#
_entry.id   AF-A0A7W8MET5-F1
#
_cell.length_a   1.000
_cell.length_b   1.000
_cell.length_c   1.000
_cell.angle_alpha   90.00
_cell.angle_beta   90.00
_cell.angle_gamma   90.00
#
_symmetry.space_group_name_H-M   'P 1'
#
loop_
_entity.id
_entity.type
_entity.pdbx_description
1 polymer ?
#
loop_
_entity_poly.entity_id
_entity_poly.type
_entity_poly.pdbx_seq_one_letter_code
_entity_poly.pdbx_strand_id
1 'polypeptide(L)'
;MKRLVWFYRISSVGLFTLGLIVLLGGQGFRFNLTPSEPLGLWRIVEPDRPVLVGDLIFICPPATGEMREARARVDICVSASAPAA
;
A
#
# COMPACT_ATOMS: atom_id res chain seq x y z
N MET A 1 -7.35 34.44 -20.63
CA MET A 1 -6.12 33.62 -20.69
C MET A 1 -5.59 33.19 -19.31
N LYS A 2 -5.40 34.07 -18.32
CA LYS A 2 -4.91 33.70 -16.97
C LYS A 2 -5.68 32.57 -16.27
N ARG A 3 -7.01 32.58 -16.33
CA ARG A 3 -7.86 31.51 -15.76
C ARG A 3 -7.58 30.14 -16.39
N LEU A 4 -7.43 30.08 -17.71
CA LEU A 4 -7.15 28.83 -18.43
C LEU A 4 -5.77 28.26 -18.05
N VAL A 5 -4.77 29.13 -17.92
CA VAL A 5 -3.42 28.72 -17.47
C VAL A 5 -3.46 28.19 -16.03
N TRP A 6 -4.25 28.81 -15.15
CA TRP A 6 -4.45 28.34 -13.79
C TRP A 6 -5.11 26.96 -13.73
N PHE A 7 -6.18 26.74 -14.50
CA PHE A 7 -6.81 25.43 -14.59
C PHE A 7 -5.85 24.37 -15.11
N TYR A 8 -5.11 24.66 -16.18
CA TYR A 8 -4.13 23.74 -16.73
C TYR A 8 -3.01 23.40 -15.73
N ARG A 9 -2.52 24.39 -14.98
CA ARG A 9 -1.51 24.19 -13.92
C ARG A 9 -2.02 23.26 -12.83
N ILE A 10 -3.22 23.50 -12.31
CA ILE A 10 -3.81 22.65 -11.27
C ILE A 10 -4.01 21.22 -11.77
N SER A 11 -4.59 21.06 -12.96
CA SER A 11 -4.83 19.73 -13.53
C SER A 11 -3.53 18.98 -13.82
N SER A 12 -2.50 19.67 -14.32
CA SER A 12 -1.19 19.07 -14.60
C SER A 12 -0.50 18.59 -13.32
N VAL A 13 -0.52 19.38 -12.25
CA VAL A 13 0.05 18.97 -10.96
C VAL A 13 -0.73 17.79 -10.38
N GLY A 14 -2.06 17.83 -10.44
CA GLY A 14 -2.91 16.74 -9.95
C GLY A 14 -2.70 15.42 -10.68
N LEU A 15 -2.59 15.44 -12.02
CA LEU A 15 -2.27 14.22 -12.77
C LEU A 15 -0.88 13.69 -12.43
N PHE A 16 0.10 14.59 -12.26
CA PHE A 16 1.47 14.20 -11.95
C PHE A 16 1.58 13.54 -10.57
N THR A 17 0.95 14.12 -9.55
CA THR A 17 0.95 13.55 -8.19
C THR A 17 0.24 12.21 -8.14
N LEU A 18 -0.90 12.07 -8.82
CA LEU A 18 -1.64 10.81 -8.88
C LEU A 18 -0.83 9.71 -9.59
N GLY A 19 -0.17 10.05 -10.70
CA GLY A 19 0.73 9.15 -11.40
C GLY A 19 1.89 8.68 -10.51
N LEU A 20 2.48 9.59 -9.73
CA LEU A 20 3.56 9.25 -8.79
C LEU A 20 3.08 8.29 -7.69
N ILE A 21 1.90 8.51 -7.12
CA ILE A 21 1.32 7.63 -6.09
C ILE A 21 1.12 6.22 -6.63
N VAL A 22 0.56 6.07 -7.84
CA VAL A 22 0.36 4.76 -8.47
C VAL A 22 1.71 4.07 -8.72
N LEU A 23 2.69 4.80 -9.24
CA LEU A 23 4.04 4.27 -9.50
C LEU A 23 4.71 3.77 -8.21
N LEU A 24 4.72 4.58 -7.15
CA LEU A 24 5.30 4.21 -5.86
C LEU A 24 4.57 3.02 -5.23
N GLY A 25 3.23 3.01 -5.30
CA GLY A 25 2.42 1.90 -4.82
C GLY A 25 2.70 0.58 -5.54
N GLY A 26 3.02 0.62 -6.84
CA GLY A 26 3.45 -0.54 -7.63
C GLY A 26 4.84 -1.05 -7.25
N GLN A 27 5.73 -0.19 -6.79
CA GLN A 27 7.08 -0.55 -6.30
C GLN A 27 7.10 -1.09 -4.86
N GLY A 28 5.92 -1.34 -4.26
CA GLY A 28 5.79 -1.87 -2.90
C GLY A 28 5.85 -0.82 -1.79
N PHE A 29 5.78 0.48 -2.12
CA PHE A 29 5.67 1.51 -1.09
C PHE A 29 4.25 1.59 -0.52
N ARG A 30 4.15 1.75 0.80
CA ARG A 30 2.91 1.86 1.56
C ARG A 30 3.03 2.99 2.58
N PHE A 31 1.94 3.72 2.81
CA PHE A 31 1.88 4.69 3.90
C PHE A 31 1.20 4.03 5.09
N ASN A 32 1.91 3.94 6.22
CA ASN A 32 1.34 3.49 7.47
C ASN A 32 0.83 4.68 8.27
N LEU A 33 -0.47 4.68 8.51
CA LEU A 33 -1.18 5.71 9.28
C LEU A 33 -1.83 5.13 10.54
N THR A 34 -1.62 3.84 10.81
CA THR A 34 -2.04 3.16 12.05
C THR A 34 -0.97 3.37 13.13
N PRO A 35 -1.38 3.66 14.39
CA PRO A 35 -0.43 3.82 15.50
C PRO A 35 0.20 2.49 15.97
N SER A 36 -0.17 1.35 15.39
CA SER A 36 0.33 0.02 15.73
C SER A 36 1.79 -0.19 15.31
N GLU A 37 2.24 0.46 14.24
CA GLU A 37 3.62 0.47 13.77
C GLU A 37 4.09 1.92 13.58
N PRO A 38 5.41 2.17 13.47
CA PRO A 38 5.92 3.51 13.18
C PRO A 38 5.20 4.17 12.00
N LEU A 39 4.70 5.38 12.22
CA LEU A 39 4.01 6.16 11.20
C LEU A 39 5.00 6.54 10.09
N GLY A 40 4.53 6.52 8.84
CA GLY A 40 5.31 7.04 7.71
C GLY A 40 5.29 6.15 6.48
N LEU A 41 6.35 6.27 5.67
CA LEU A 41 6.50 5.55 4.41
C LEU A 41 7.27 4.24 4.64
N TRP A 42 6.64 3.14 4.26
CA TRP A 42 7.16 1.79 4.33
C TRP A 42 7.39 1.23 2.94
N ARG A 43 8.32 0.28 2.82
CA ARG A 43 8.56 -0.50 1.60
C ARG A 43 8.48 -1.98 1.95
N ILE A 44 7.58 -2.69 1.28
CA ILE A 44 7.51 -4.15 1.37
C ILE A 44 8.68 -4.72 0.55
N VAL A 45 9.50 -5.56 1.17
CA VAL A 45 10.66 -6.21 0.55
C VAL A 45 10.63 -7.70 0.85
N GLU A 46 11.12 -8.50 -0.09
CA GLU A 46 11.35 -9.91 0.16
C GLU A 46 12.52 -10.04 1.17
N PRO A 47 12.36 -10.81 2.25
CA PRO A 47 13.43 -11.00 3.21
C PRO A 47 14.62 -11.75 2.57
N ASP A 48 15.83 -11.23 2.74
CA ASP A 48 17.10 -11.81 2.29
C ASP A 48 17.70 -12.81 3.30
N ARG A 49 17.04 -12.93 4.46
CA ARG A 49 17.40 -13.81 5.56
C ARG A 49 16.16 -14.56 6.07
N PRO A 50 16.34 -15.67 6.81
CA PRO A 50 15.24 -16.27 7.56
C PRO A 50 14.58 -15.24 8.48
N VAL A 51 13.25 -15.23 8.51
CA VAL A 51 12.46 -14.39 9.42
C VAL A 51 12.69 -14.87 10.85
N LEU A 52 13.09 -13.95 11.74
CA LEU A 52 13.36 -14.22 13.14
C LEU A 52 12.27 -13.59 14.03
N VAL A 53 12.18 -14.06 15.27
CA VAL A 53 11.28 -13.47 16.27
C VAL A 53 11.65 -12.01 16.48
N GLY A 54 10.67 -11.12 16.36
CA GLY A 54 10.85 -9.67 16.45
C GLY A 54 10.95 -8.96 15.10
N ASP A 55 11.07 -9.69 13.98
CA ASP A 55 10.93 -9.11 12.65
C ASP A 55 9.47 -8.68 12.40
N LEU A 56 9.30 -7.54 11.74
CA LEU A 56 8.00 -7.08 11.28
C LEU A 56 7.76 -7.61 9.85
N ILE A 57 6.73 -8.42 9.69
CA ILE A 57 6.36 -9.03 8.41
C ILE A 57 4.96 -8.63 8.00
N PHE A 58 4.75 -8.49 6.69
CA PHE A 58 3.43 -8.40 6.09
C PHE A 58 3.04 -9.78 5.57
N ILE A 59 1.92 -10.33 6.06
CA ILE A 59 1.38 -11.61 5.60
C ILE A 59 0.01 -11.41 4.95
N CYS A 60 -0.18 -12.00 3.76
CA CYS A 60 -1.50 -12.22 3.20
C CYS A 60 -2.01 -13.58 3.70
N PRO A 61 -3.12 -13.62 4.45
CA PRO A 61 -3.68 -14.89 4.88
C PRO A 61 -4.09 -15.76 3.68
N PRO A 62 -3.99 -17.10 3.77
CA PRO A 62 -4.37 -17.97 2.67
C PRO A 62 -5.86 -17.83 2.34
N ALA A 63 -6.23 -18.00 1.07
CA ALA A 63 -7.61 -17.83 0.57
C ALA A 63 -8.53 -19.03 0.92
N THR A 64 -8.54 -19.45 2.19
CA THR A 64 -9.42 -20.52 2.68
C THR A 64 -10.76 -19.95 3.16
N GLY A 65 -11.78 -20.83 3.25
CA GLY A 65 -13.11 -20.44 3.75
C GLY A 65 -13.04 -19.83 5.15
N GLU A 66 -12.34 -20.49 6.07
CA GLU A 66 -12.06 -20.04 7.44
C GLU A 66 -11.46 -18.64 7.48
N MET A 67 -10.47 -18.38 6.62
CA MET A 67 -9.74 -17.12 6.64
C MET A 67 -10.52 -15.98 6.00
N ARG A 68 -11.37 -16.29 5.01
CA ARG A 68 -12.34 -15.35 4.46
C ARG A 68 -13.40 -14.97 5.48
N GLU A 69 -13.85 -15.91 6.29
CA GLU A 69 -14.75 -15.62 7.41
C GLU A 69 -14.06 -14.82 8.52
N ALA A 70 -12.82 -15.17 8.87
CA ALA A 70 -12.01 -14.41 9.81
C ALA A 70 -11.90 -12.95 9.35
N ARG A 71 -11.60 -12.72 8.07
CA ARG A 71 -11.56 -11.38 7.46
C ARG A 71 -12.87 -10.60 7.49
N ALA A 72 -14.01 -11.29 7.47
CA ALA A 72 -15.30 -10.63 7.60
C ALA A 72 -15.57 -10.17 9.05
N ARG A 73 -14.90 -10.79 10.03
CA ARG A 73 -15.09 -10.54 11.46
C ARG A 73 -13.98 -9.67 12.07
N VAL A 74 -12.77 -9.73 11.54
CA VAL A 74 -11.58 -9.00 12.00
C VAL A 74 -10.83 -8.43 10.80
N ASP A 75 -10.21 -7.26 10.94
CA ASP A 75 -9.42 -6.63 9.89
C ASP A 75 -8.05 -7.31 9.73
N ILE A 76 -8.05 -8.55 9.22
CA ILE A 76 -6.86 -9.39 9.05
C ILE A 76 -6.12 -9.12 7.74
N CYS A 77 -6.19 -7.86 7.27
CA CYS A 77 -5.55 -7.27 6.10
C CYS A 77 -6.25 -7.49 4.73
N VAL A 78 -6.56 -6.34 4.11
CA VAL A 78 -6.81 -6.13 2.68
C VAL A 78 -5.57 -5.44 2.10
N SER A 79 -4.43 -6.11 2.01
CA SER A 79 -3.52 -5.73 0.93
C SER A 79 -4.18 -6.24 -0.34
N ALA A 80 -4.73 -5.31 -1.13
CA ALA A 80 -5.22 -5.59 -2.48
C ALA A 80 -4.34 -6.66 -3.11
N SER A 81 -4.95 -7.78 -3.49
CA SER A 81 -4.32 -8.95 -4.09
C SER A 81 -3.08 -8.52 -4.87
N ALA A 82 -1.89 -8.82 -4.34
CA ALA A 82 -0.71 -8.82 -5.19
C ALA A 82 -1.07 -9.72 -6.38
N PRO A 83 -0.93 -9.27 -7.63
CA PRO A 83 -1.06 -10.19 -8.75
C PRO A 83 -0.11 -11.34 -8.48
N ALA A 84 -0.63 -12.57 -8.53
CA ALA A 84 0.19 -13.75 -8.51
C ALA A 84 1.25 -13.59 -9.60
N ALA A 85 2.52 -13.59 -9.20
CA ALA A 85 3.59 -13.94 -10.12
C ALA A 85 3.47 -15.42 -10.47
#